data_AF-A0A929PIU8-F1
#
_entry.id   AF-A0A929PIU8-F1
#
_cell.length_a   1.000
_cell.length_b   1.000
_cell.length_c   1.000
_cell.angle_alpha   90.00
_cell.angle_beta   90.00
_cell.angle_gamma   90.00
#
_symmetry.space_group_name_H-M   'P 1'
#
loop_
_entity.id
_entity.type
_entity.pdbx_description
1 polymer ?
#
loop_
_entity_poly.entity_id
_entity_poly.type
_entity_poly.pdbx_seq_one_letter_code
_entity_poly.pdbx_strand_id
1 'polypeptide(L)'
;QIEILGDEDASFSNFTYIGKRYTDLTLDEISFFQYKLQDNCLMLKSLLLEALNKRRIEEGKSQIPLSTFYKFLGNLMNSMGIDENDHYRWLKTKGINVTEKYFIENARASIQTPFSFRDLKN
;
A
#
# COMPACT_ATOMS: atom_id res chain seq x y z
N GLN A 1 9.38 8.05 -31.31
CA GLN A 1 10.00 7.48 -32.53
C GLN A 1 9.92 5.95 -32.62
N ILE A 2 9.54 5.20 -31.58
CA ILE A 2 9.39 3.73 -31.66
C ILE A 2 7.99 3.30 -32.16
N GLU A 3 6.97 4.17 -32.06
CA GLU A 3 5.58 3.83 -32.40
C GLU A 3 5.28 3.69 -33.91
N ILE A 4 6.21 4.06 -34.80
CA ILE A 4 6.00 3.98 -36.26
C ILE A 4 6.57 2.67 -36.87
N LEU A 5 7.41 1.92 -36.12
CA LEU A 5 8.12 0.75 -36.64
C LEU A 5 7.35 -0.57 -36.51
N GLY A 6 6.16 -0.57 -35.91
CA GLY A 6 5.37 -1.78 -35.69
C GLY A 6 4.61 -2.29 -36.92
N ASP A 7 4.27 -1.41 -37.86
CA ASP A 7 3.35 -1.74 -38.96
C ASP A 7 4.03 -2.06 -40.30
N GLU A 8 5.32 -1.77 -40.49
CA GLU A 8 5.96 -1.83 -41.82
C GLU A 8 7.04 -2.91 -42.00
N ASP A 9 7.44 -3.63 -40.96
CA ASP A 9 8.56 -4.58 -41.05
C ASP A 9 8.15 -6.01 -40.63
N ALA A 10 8.00 -6.88 -41.63
CA ALA A 10 7.61 -8.28 -41.50
C ALA A 10 8.51 -9.08 -40.55
N SER A 11 9.74 -8.60 -40.30
CA SER A 11 10.71 -9.16 -39.37
C SER A 11 10.22 -9.13 -37.91
N PHE A 12 9.27 -8.25 -37.59
CA PHE A 12 8.71 -8.08 -36.24
C PHE A 12 7.35 -8.76 -36.04
N SER A 13 6.78 -9.38 -37.08
CA SER A 13 5.46 -10.05 -37.02
C SER A 13 5.37 -11.18 -35.98
N ASN A 14 6.50 -11.82 -35.65
CA ASN A 14 6.59 -12.91 -34.68
C ASN A 14 7.03 -12.45 -33.28
N PHE A 15 7.28 -11.16 -33.09
CA PHE A 15 7.62 -10.62 -31.77
C PHE A 15 6.34 -10.21 -31.05
N THR A 16 5.93 -11.02 -30.08
CA THR A 16 4.92 -10.59 -29.11
C THR A 16 5.51 -9.44 -28.29
N TYR A 17 5.02 -8.22 -28.52
CA TYR A 17 5.41 -7.05 -27.73
C TYR A 17 5.02 -7.27 -26.26
N ILE A 18 6.00 -7.66 -25.44
CA ILE A 18 5.85 -7.86 -23.97
C ILE A 18 5.77 -6.49 -23.24
N GLY A 19 5.92 -5.41 -23.99
CA GLY A 19 6.44 -4.14 -23.52
C GLY A 19 5.43 -3.03 -23.23
N LYS A 20 4.20 -3.28 -22.78
CA LYS A 20 3.42 -2.23 -22.08
C LYS A 20 2.51 -2.87 -21.03
N ARG A 21 3.05 -3.19 -19.85
CA ARG A 21 2.23 -3.11 -18.63
C ARG A 21 2.15 -1.63 -18.26
N TYR A 22 1.37 -0.87 -19.02
CA TYR A 22 0.92 0.43 -18.52
C TYR A 22 0.20 0.13 -17.21
N THR A 23 0.73 0.69 -16.14
CA THR A 23 -0.08 0.80 -14.93
C THR A 23 -0.95 2.01 -15.20
N ASP A 24 -2.27 1.86 -15.20
CA ASP A 24 -3.23 2.98 -15.42
C ASP A 24 -3.21 4.03 -14.29
N LEU A 25 -2.14 4.04 -13.49
CA LEU A 25 -1.92 4.89 -12.35
C LEU A 25 -1.02 6.06 -12.76
N THR A 26 -1.53 7.25 -12.48
CA THR A 26 -0.80 8.50 -12.56
C THR A 26 0.17 8.65 -11.39
N LEU A 27 1.17 9.52 -11.52
CA LEU A 27 2.11 9.81 -10.44
C LEU A 27 1.39 10.33 -9.19
N ASP A 28 0.36 11.15 -9.33
CA ASP A 28 -0.43 11.67 -8.21
C ASP A 28 -1.13 10.55 -7.43
N GLU A 29 -1.65 9.54 -8.13
CA GLU A 29 -2.26 8.37 -7.49
C GLU A 29 -1.21 7.52 -6.76
N ILE A 30 0.00 7.41 -7.31
CA ILE A 30 1.13 6.74 -6.64
C ILE A 30 1.51 7.50 -5.36
N SER A 31 1.65 8.83 -5.44
CA SER A 31 1.94 9.67 -4.27
C SER A 31 0.83 9.60 -3.23
N PHE A 32 -0.43 9.54 -3.64
CA PHE A 32 -1.56 9.31 -2.75
C PHE A 32 -1.41 8.01 -1.95
N PHE A 33 -1.02 6.92 -2.60
CA PHE A 33 -0.80 5.65 -1.90
C PHE A 33 0.38 5.71 -0.94
N GLN A 34 1.50 6.31 -1.36
CA GLN A 34 2.67 6.46 -0.50
C GLN A 34 2.31 7.23 0.78
N TYR A 35 1.60 8.34 0.64
CA TYR A 35 1.12 9.14 1.78
C TYR A 35 0.22 8.32 2.70
N LYS A 36 -0.77 7.61 2.15
CA LYS A 36 -1.71 6.80 2.95
C LYS A 36 -1.02 5.65 3.67
N LEU A 37 -0.08 4.97 3.01
CA LEU A 37 0.68 3.88 3.61
C LEU A 37 1.68 4.37 4.67
N GLN A 38 2.23 5.57 4.53
CA GLN A 38 3.07 6.19 5.57
C GLN A 38 2.25 6.60 6.79
N ASP A 39 1.07 7.18 6.58
CA ASP A 39 0.18 7.60 7.66
C ASP A 39 -0.39 6.41 8.44
N ASN A 40 -0.91 5.43 7.70
CA ASN A 40 -1.50 4.20 8.23
C ASN A 40 -1.14 2.98 7.35
N CYS A 41 -0.01 2.35 7.66
CA CYS A 41 0.45 1.14 6.97
C CYS A 41 -0.44 -0.09 7.20
N LEU A 42 -1.38 -0.04 8.15
CA LEU A 42 -2.34 -1.12 8.46
C LEU A 42 -3.70 -0.90 7.79
N MET A 43 -3.85 0.14 6.97
CA MET A 43 -5.10 0.42 6.27
C MET A 43 -5.52 -0.76 5.39
N LEU A 44 -6.79 -1.12 5.47
CA LEU A 44 -7.36 -2.16 4.61
C LEU A 44 -7.20 -1.78 3.14
N LYS A 45 -6.55 -2.66 2.38
CA LYS A 45 -6.27 -2.47 0.94
C LYS A 45 -7.55 -2.22 0.14
N SER A 46 -8.66 -2.86 0.51
CA SER A 46 -9.97 -2.64 -0.11
C SER A 46 -10.48 -1.20 0.04
N LEU A 47 -10.31 -0.60 1.23
CA LEU A 47 -10.69 0.80 1.47
C LEU A 47 -9.80 1.77 0.68
N LEU A 48 -8.52 1.40 0.49
CA LEU A 48 -7.58 2.18 -0.32
C LEU A 48 -7.99 2.18 -1.80
N LEU A 49 -8.43 1.02 -2.32
CA LEU A 49 -8.98 0.89 -3.67
C LEU A 49 -10.28 1.67 -3.84
N GLU A 50 -11.19 1.58 -2.87
CA GLU A 50 -12.46 2.32 -2.88
C GLU A 50 -12.21 3.84 -2.92
N ALA A 51 -11.31 4.34 -2.08
CA ALA A 51 -10.94 5.75 -2.05
C ALA A 51 -10.35 6.24 -3.38
N LEU A 52 -9.48 5.43 -4.00
CA LEU A 52 -8.91 5.72 -5.31
C LEU A 52 -10.00 5.77 -6.39
N ASN A 53 -10.82 4.72 -6.48
CA ASN A 53 -11.84 4.62 -7.52
C ASN A 53 -12.90 5.70 -7.37
N LYS A 54 -13.21 6.13 -6.14
CA LYS A 54 -14.07 7.28 -5.89
C LYS A 54 -13.48 8.56 -6.51
N ARG A 55 -12.19 8.86 -6.27
CA ARG A 55 -11.51 10.03 -6.88
C ARG A 55 -11.50 9.94 -8.40
N ARG A 56 -11.19 8.77 -8.96
CA ARG A 56 -11.19 8.57 -10.42
C ARG A 56 -12.56 8.84 -11.03
N ILE A 57 -13.64 8.39 -10.38
CA ILE A 57 -15.01 8.68 -10.83
C ILE A 57 -15.30 10.18 -10.77
N GLU A 58 -14.92 10.87 -9.68
CA GLU A 58 -15.07 12.32 -9.54
C GLU A 58 -14.31 13.10 -10.63
N GLU A 59 -13.19 12.55 -11.10
CA GLU A 59 -12.37 13.10 -12.21
C GLU A 59 -12.81 12.62 -13.60
N GLY A 60 -13.89 11.84 -13.72
CA GLY A 60 -14.38 11.30 -15.00
C GLY A 60 -13.51 10.20 -15.61
N LYS A 61 -12.63 9.57 -14.82
CA LYS A 61 -11.75 8.46 -15.22
C LYS A 61 -12.39 7.10 -14.94
N SER A 62 -11.92 6.08 -15.68
CA SER A 62 -12.30 4.69 -15.42
C SER A 62 -11.73 4.19 -14.09
N GLN A 63 -12.46 3.28 -13.45
CA GLN A 63 -12.00 2.60 -12.25
C GLN A 63 -10.82 1.65 -12.54
N ILE A 64 -9.97 1.44 -11.54
CA ILE A 64 -8.90 0.45 -11.63
C ILE A 64 -9.44 -0.95 -11.35
N PRO A 65 -9.12 -1.93 -12.21
CA PRO A 65 -9.42 -3.33 -11.94
C PRO A 65 -8.74 -3.83 -10.65
N LEU A 66 -9.47 -4.65 -9.88
CA LEU A 66 -9.01 -5.20 -8.61
C LEU A 66 -7.64 -5.90 -8.72
N SER A 67 -7.46 -6.73 -9.75
CA SER A 67 -6.21 -7.46 -10.00
C SER A 67 -5.02 -6.54 -10.27
N THR A 68 -5.24 -5.48 -11.06
CA THR A 68 -4.23 -4.45 -11.36
C THR A 68 -3.84 -3.71 -10.09
N PHE A 69 -4.83 -3.31 -9.28
CA PHE A 69 -4.60 -2.62 -8.01
C PHE A 69 -3.75 -3.45 -7.05
N TYR A 70 -4.15 -4.69 -6.75
CA TYR A 70 -3.44 -5.50 -5.76
C TYR A 70 -2.01 -5.83 -6.19
N LYS A 71 -1.81 -6.07 -7.49
CA LYS A 71 -0.49 -6.30 -8.05
C LYS A 71 0.41 -5.08 -7.94
N PHE A 72 -0.11 -3.90 -8.28
CA PHE A 72 0.62 -2.64 -8.13
C PHE A 72 0.93 -2.38 -6.66
N LEU A 73 -0.07 -2.48 -5.79
CA LEU A 73 0.07 -2.16 -4.38
C LEU A 73 1.09 -3.07 -3.70
N GLY A 74 1.08 -4.38 -4.01
CA GLY A 74 2.09 -5.31 -3.50
C GLY A 74 3.51 -4.91 -3.90
N ASN A 75 3.72 -4.54 -5.17
CA ASN A 75 5.03 -4.06 -5.63
C ASN A 75 5.46 -2.75 -4.95
N LEU A 76 4.52 -1.82 -4.75
CA LEU A 76 4.77 -0.56 -4.06
C LEU A 76 5.11 -0.81 -2.58
N MET A 77 4.35 -1.66 -1.90
CA MET A 77 4.62 -2.02 -0.50
C MET A 77 6.01 -2.66 -0.36
N ASN A 78 6.36 -3.58 -1.26
CA ASN A 78 7.69 -4.19 -1.30
C ASN A 78 8.81 -3.16 -1.53
N SER A 79 8.63 -2.21 -2.45
CA SER A 79 9.64 -1.16 -2.70
C SER A 79 9.79 -0.19 -1.53
N MET A 80 8.73 0.01 -0.75
CA MET A 80 8.75 0.75 0.51
C MET A 80 9.27 -0.09 1.69
N GLY A 81 9.70 -1.34 1.45
CA GLY A 81 10.17 -2.26 2.48
C GLY A 81 9.11 -2.59 3.52
N ILE A 82 7.83 -2.56 3.15
CA ILE A 82 6.71 -2.93 4.01
C ILE A 82 6.61 -4.46 4.01
N ASP A 83 7.02 -5.06 5.12
CA ASP A 83 6.79 -6.48 5.39
C ASP A 83 5.41 -6.65 6.04
N GLU A 84 4.54 -7.44 5.41
CA GLU A 84 3.20 -7.73 5.92
C GLU A 84 3.23 -8.57 7.20
N ASN A 85 4.33 -9.26 7.48
CA ASN A 85 4.52 -10.04 8.69
C ASN A 85 5.09 -9.21 9.86
N ASP A 86 5.44 -7.94 9.64
CA ASP A 86 5.94 -7.06 10.69
C ASP A 86 4.78 -6.49 11.52
N HIS A 87 4.36 -7.25 12.53
CA HIS A 87 3.30 -6.87 13.48
C HIS A 87 3.55 -5.54 14.21
N TYR A 88 4.79 -5.05 14.21
CA TYR A 88 5.21 -3.84 14.92
C TYR A 88 5.44 -2.65 13.98
N ARG A 89 5.19 -2.82 12.67
CA ARG A 89 5.48 -1.81 11.63
C ARG A 89 4.88 -0.44 11.94
N TRP A 90 3.62 -0.40 12.37
CA TRP A 90 2.94 0.86 12.71
C TRP A 90 3.62 1.61 13.86
N LEU A 91 4.13 0.89 14.86
CA LEU A 91 4.88 1.49 15.97
C LEU A 91 6.21 2.07 15.45
N LYS A 92 6.92 1.29 14.62
CA LYS A 92 8.20 1.72 14.00
C LYS A 92 8.02 2.97 13.13
N THR A 93 6.96 3.05 12.31
CA THR A 93 6.68 4.25 11.49
C THR A 93 6.33 5.48 12.32
N LYS A 94 5.86 5.32 13.56
CA LYS A 94 5.66 6.43 14.51
C LYS A 94 6.91 6.72 15.36
N GLY A 95 8.06 6.11 15.05
CA GLY A 95 9.32 6.31 15.78
C GLY A 95 9.40 5.58 17.11
N ILE A 96 8.48 4.66 17.39
CA ILE A 96 8.49 3.88 18.63
C ILE A 96 9.46 2.71 18.46
N ASN A 97 10.43 2.63 19.35
CA ASN A 97 11.43 1.59 19.34
C ASN A 97 10.88 0.33 20.02
N VAL A 98 10.49 -0.66 19.22
CA VAL A 98 9.90 -1.90 19.71
C VAL A 98 11.02 -2.88 20.05
N THR A 99 11.39 -2.94 21.33
CA THR A 99 12.34 -3.94 21.84
C THR A 99 11.71 -5.34 21.83
N GLU A 100 12.53 -6.40 21.84
CA GLU A 100 12.08 -7.81 21.96
C GLU A 100 11.17 -8.08 23.18
N LYS A 101 11.15 -7.18 24.16
CA LYS A 101 10.30 -7.27 25.35
C LYS A 101 8.87 -6.76 25.14
N TYR A 102 8.57 -6.13 24.00
CA TYR A 102 7.23 -5.63 23.71
C TYR A 102 6.39 -6.74 23.10
N PHE A 103 5.49 -7.30 23.91
CA PHE A 103 4.50 -8.27 23.49
C PHE A 103 3.13 -7.61 23.43
N ILE A 104 2.42 -7.74 22.30
CA ILE A 104 1.06 -7.20 22.14
C ILE A 104 0.12 -7.83 23.18
N GLU A 105 0.37 -9.07 23.54
CA GLU A 105 -0.34 -9.82 24.58
C GLU A 105 -0.25 -9.12 25.92
N ASN A 106 0.95 -8.63 26.29
CA ASN A 106 1.16 -7.88 27.53
C ASN A 106 0.45 -6.52 27.49
N ALA A 107 0.51 -5.82 26.35
CA ALA A 107 -0.21 -4.55 26.19
C ALA A 107 -1.74 -4.73 26.28
N ARG A 108 -2.29 -5.79 25.65
CA ARG A 108 -3.72 -6.12 25.75
C ARG A 108 -4.12 -6.51 27.16
N ALA A 109 -3.29 -7.31 27.85
CA ALA A 109 -3.52 -7.67 29.25
C ALA A 109 -3.58 -6.41 30.13
N SER A 110 -2.66 -5.47 29.96
CA SER A 110 -2.65 -4.19 30.69
C SER A 110 -3.89 -3.34 30.45
N ILE A 111 -4.44 -3.33 29.23
CA ILE A 111 -5.69 -2.61 28.91
C ILE A 111 -6.90 -3.31 29.55
N GLN A 112 -6.88 -4.64 29.63
CA GLN A 112 -7.95 -5.43 30.26
C GLN A 112 -7.86 -5.45 31.79
N THR A 113 -6.74 -5.01 32.36
CA THR A 113 -6.61 -4.88 33.80
C THR A 113 -7.35 -3.61 34.22
N PRO A 114 -8.40 -3.70 35.06
CA PRO A 114 -9.11 -2.51 35.52
C PRO A 114 -8.12 -1.58 36.20
N PHE A 115 -7.95 -0.36 35.67
CA PHE A 115 -7.09 0.65 36.27
C PHE A 115 -7.70 1.03 37.63
N SER A 116 -7.19 0.44 38.70
CA SER A 116 -7.68 0.75 40.05
C SER A 116 -6.89 1.95 40.56
N PHE A 117 -7.59 3.06 40.81
CA PHE A 117 -7.03 4.32 41.34
C PHE A 117 -6.33 4.19 42.71
N ARG A 118 -6.25 2.98 43.28
CA ARG A 118 -5.60 2.72 44.57
C ARG A 118 -4.08 2.71 44.51
N ASP A 119 -3.48 2.55 43.32
CA ASP A 119 -2.02 2.49 43.16
C ASP A 119 -1.36 3.84 42.84
N LEU A 120 -2.16 4.91 42.70
CA LEU A 120 -1.66 6.29 42.69
C LEU A 120 -1.37 6.71 44.14
N LYS A 121 -0.24 6.26 44.68
CA LYS A 121 0.31 6.85 45.91
C LYS A 121 0.84 8.24 45.57
N ASN A 122 0.34 9.24 46.30
CA ASN A 122 0.90 10.61 46.39
C ASN A 122 2.39 10.58 46.74
#